data_AF-A0A933AJW4-F1
#
_entry.id   AF-A0A933AJW4-F1
#
_cell.length_a   1.000
_cell.length_b   1.000
_cell.length_c   1.000
_cell.angle_alpha   90.00
_cell.angle_beta   90.00
_cell.angle_gamma   90.00
#
_symmetry.space_group_name_H-M   'P 1'
#
loop_
_entity.id
_entity.type
_entity.pdbx_description
1 polymer ?
#
loop_
_entity_poly.entity_id
_entity_poly.type
_entity_poly.pdbx_seq_one_letter_code
_entity_poly.pdbx_strand_id
1 'polypeptide(L)'
;ARARMQSQGENFFAALGHLMWRNRRRYGGYIIHLGMAMMALGVVGDEFFKAETQGTVGVGESLAVENYTLRFDSLRQYPGSDGRDIVEASASLYRDGEFVMTLKPRRDFFVTQQQPVTVPAVYSTPGADVYVLLVGWEDIGRSASTFKIYVNPLINWVWAGGITFIIGTLIAAWSSLDDKRAASYVIRPVVGRAASLSEV
;
A
#
# COMPACT_ATOMS: atom_id res chain seq x y z
N ALA A 1 0.87 27.60 -19.25
CA ALA A 1 2.28 27.46 -18.85
C ALA A 1 3.20 28.35 -19.69
N ARG A 2 3.32 28.15 -21.01
CA ARG A 2 4.18 28.97 -21.89
C ARG A 2 3.96 30.49 -21.82
N ALA A 3 2.70 30.94 -21.73
CA ALA A 3 2.37 32.37 -21.65
C ALA A 3 2.84 33.10 -20.37
N ARG A 4 3.11 32.38 -19.26
CA ARG A 4 3.57 32.98 -17.99
C ARG A 4 5.08 32.93 -17.81
N MET A 5 5.76 31.93 -18.38
CA MET A 5 7.22 31.89 -18.45
C MET A 5 7.79 33.15 -19.12
N GLN A 6 7.12 33.66 -20.15
CA GLN A 6 7.54 34.87 -20.85
C GLN A 6 7.26 36.17 -20.10
N SER A 7 6.32 36.19 -19.14
CA SER A 7 5.92 37.44 -18.46
C SER A 7 6.49 37.62 -17.05
N GLN A 8 6.92 36.54 -16.37
CA GLN A 8 7.35 36.59 -14.96
C GLN A 8 8.67 35.88 -14.62
N GLY A 9 9.36 35.26 -15.61
CA GLY A 9 10.68 34.66 -15.38
C GLY A 9 10.70 33.48 -14.41
N GLU A 10 9.56 32.84 -14.15
CA GLU A 10 9.46 31.71 -13.22
C GLU A 10 9.89 30.38 -13.85
N ASN A 11 10.56 29.54 -13.05
CA ASN A 11 10.90 28.16 -13.42
C ASN A 11 9.64 27.37 -13.82
N PHE A 12 9.74 26.52 -14.86
CA PHE A 12 8.63 25.73 -15.40
C PHE A 12 7.86 24.95 -14.31
N PHE A 13 8.58 24.38 -13.34
CA PHE A 13 8.01 23.67 -12.20
C PHE A 13 7.27 24.57 -11.20
N ALA A 14 7.76 25.80 -10.99
CA ALA A 14 7.09 26.79 -10.14
C ALA A 14 5.81 27.33 -10.80
N ALA A 15 5.86 27.60 -12.11
CA ALA A 15 4.70 28.04 -12.89
C ALA A 15 3.63 26.94 -13.03
N LEU A 16 4.03 25.66 -13.11
CA LEU A 16 3.13 24.51 -13.09
C LEU A 16 2.48 24.35 -11.70
N GLY A 17 3.28 24.47 -10.63
CA GLY A 17 2.79 24.46 -9.24
C GLY A 17 1.76 25.56 -8.97
N HIS A 18 2.03 26.80 -9.41
CA HIS A 18 1.10 27.92 -9.26
C HIS A 18 -0.20 27.76 -10.05
N LEU A 19 -0.16 27.15 -11.24
CA LEU A 19 -1.36 26.89 -12.04
C LEU A 19 -2.22 25.78 -11.40
N MET A 20 -1.59 24.73 -10.86
CA MET A 20 -2.27 23.69 -10.11
C MET A 20 -2.91 24.26 -8.83
N TRP A 21 -2.23 25.20 -8.16
CA TRP A 21 -2.71 25.85 -6.94
C TRP A 21 -3.99 26.66 -7.13
N ARG A 22 -4.16 27.31 -8.29
CA ARG A 22 -5.35 28.14 -8.58
C ARG A 22 -6.63 27.34 -8.79
N ASN A 23 -6.53 26.05 -9.14
CA ASN A 23 -7.69 25.17 -9.38
C ASN A 23 -7.61 23.86 -8.60
N ARG A 24 -7.11 23.93 -7.36
CA ARG A 24 -6.88 22.85 -6.41
C ARG A 24 -7.99 21.80 -6.31
N ARG A 25 -9.26 22.21 -6.28
CA ARG A 25 -10.40 21.26 -6.20
C ARG A 25 -10.54 20.39 -7.45
N ARG A 26 -10.29 20.96 -8.63
CA ARG A 26 -10.37 20.23 -9.91
C ARG A 26 -9.21 19.24 -10.05
N TYR A 27 -7.99 19.68 -9.79
CA TYR A 27 -6.81 18.82 -9.91
C TYR A 27 -6.71 17.79 -8.78
N GLY A 28 -7.10 18.14 -7.54
CA GLY A 28 -7.24 17.18 -6.45
C GLY A 28 -8.26 16.09 -6.77
N GLY A 29 -9.40 16.44 -7.36
CA GLY A 29 -10.38 15.48 -7.86
C GLY A 29 -9.83 14.51 -8.93
N TYR A 30 -9.05 15.02 -9.89
CA TYR A 30 -8.39 14.15 -10.88
C TYR A 30 -7.36 13.21 -10.26
N ILE A 31 -6.58 13.68 -9.29
CA ILE A 31 -5.62 12.84 -8.56
C ILE A 31 -6.35 11.76 -7.75
N ILE A 32 -7.48 12.10 -7.11
CA ILE A 32 -8.34 11.13 -6.41
C ILE A 32 -8.81 10.03 -7.36
N HIS A 33 -9.36 10.39 -8.52
CA HIS A 33 -9.82 9.41 -9.51
C HIS A 33 -8.68 8.55 -10.06
N LEU A 34 -7.50 9.14 -10.29
CA LEU A 34 -6.31 8.39 -10.68
C LEU A 34 -5.93 7.37 -9.60
N GLY A 35 -5.92 7.77 -8.32
CA GLY A 35 -5.68 6.86 -7.20
C GLY A 35 -6.69 5.72 -7.15
N MET A 36 -7.98 6.00 -7.36
CA MET A 36 -9.02 4.96 -7.43
C MET A 36 -8.83 4.01 -8.62
N ALA A 37 -8.46 4.53 -9.80
CA ALA A 37 -8.17 3.70 -10.96
C ALA A 37 -6.96 2.78 -10.73
N MET A 38 -5.89 3.30 -10.11
CA MET A 38 -4.71 2.50 -9.74
C MET A 38 -5.06 1.41 -8.73
N MET A 39 -5.85 1.73 -7.70
CA MET A 39 -6.31 0.72 -6.73
C MET A 39 -7.18 -0.35 -7.40
N ALA A 40 -8.11 0.04 -8.26
CA ALA A 40 -8.94 -0.90 -9.01
C ALA A 40 -8.09 -1.83 -9.90
N LEU A 41 -7.08 -1.29 -10.59
CA LEU A 41 -6.12 -2.07 -11.37
C LEU A 41 -5.32 -3.04 -10.49
N GLY A 42 -4.89 -2.61 -9.30
CA GLY A 42 -4.16 -3.47 -8.36
C GLY A 42 -5.03 -4.62 -7.84
N VAL A 43 -6.27 -4.35 -7.43
CA VAL A 43 -7.20 -5.38 -6.91
C VAL A 43 -7.60 -6.38 -8.00
N VAL A 44 -7.96 -5.89 -9.20
CA VAL A 44 -8.27 -6.75 -10.33
C VAL A 44 -7.03 -7.56 -10.74
N GLY A 45 -5.88 -6.89 -10.80
CA GLY A 45 -4.61 -7.54 -11.12
C GLY A 45 -4.27 -8.69 -10.18
N ASP A 46 -4.34 -8.46 -8.87
CA ASP A 46 -4.12 -9.48 -7.85
C ASP A 46 -5.11 -10.66 -8.01
N GLU A 47 -6.40 -10.38 -8.18
CA GLU A 47 -7.42 -11.44 -8.27
C GLU A 47 -7.23 -12.37 -9.48
N PHE A 48 -6.87 -11.81 -10.64
CA PHE A 48 -6.72 -12.56 -11.89
C PHE A 48 -5.36 -13.24 -12.06
N PHE A 49 -4.30 -12.68 -11.48
CA PHE A 49 -2.93 -13.15 -11.71
C PHE A 49 -2.27 -13.74 -10.48
N LYS A 50 -2.94 -13.79 -9.32
CA LYS A 50 -2.41 -14.50 -8.14
C LYS A 50 -2.14 -15.97 -8.46
N ALA A 51 -0.99 -16.44 -8.01
CA ALA A 51 -0.64 -17.85 -8.04
C ALA A 51 -0.44 -18.35 -6.61
N GLU A 52 -0.97 -19.53 -6.29
CA GLU A 52 -0.71 -20.18 -5.01
C GLU A 52 -0.29 -21.64 -5.20
N THR A 53 0.54 -22.13 -4.29
CA THR A 53 0.86 -23.55 -4.18
C THR A 53 0.94 -23.93 -2.71
N GLN A 54 0.65 -25.20 -2.43
CA GLN A 54 0.81 -25.77 -1.11
C GLN A 54 1.40 -27.16 -1.25
N GLY A 55 2.43 -27.44 -0.46
CA GLY A 55 3.11 -28.74 -0.51
C GLY A 55 3.89 -29.03 0.75
N THR A 56 3.97 -30.32 1.07
CA THR A 56 4.84 -30.85 2.12
C THR A 56 6.15 -31.27 1.48
N VAL A 57 7.25 -30.68 1.91
CA VAL A 57 8.59 -30.94 1.37
C VAL A 57 9.56 -31.28 2.47
N GLY A 58 10.47 -32.21 2.20
CA GLY A 58 11.58 -32.57 3.07
C GLY A 58 12.71 -31.53 3.06
N VAL A 59 13.61 -31.58 4.05
CA VAL A 59 14.83 -30.76 4.05
C VAL A 59 15.66 -31.03 2.79
N GLY A 60 16.02 -29.96 2.07
CA GLY A 60 16.72 -30.01 0.79
C GLY A 60 15.79 -30.09 -0.43
N GLU A 61 14.52 -30.47 -0.24
CA GLU A 61 13.51 -30.48 -1.30
C GLU A 61 12.94 -29.09 -1.53
N SER A 62 12.25 -28.91 -2.65
CA SER A 62 11.77 -27.61 -3.10
C SER A 62 10.32 -27.66 -3.58
N LEU A 63 9.62 -26.53 -3.40
CA LEU A 63 8.27 -26.29 -3.89
C LEU A 63 8.32 -25.11 -4.88
N ALA A 64 7.80 -25.31 -6.08
CA ALA A 64 7.80 -24.29 -7.13
C ALA A 64 6.42 -23.65 -7.31
N VAL A 65 6.42 -22.35 -7.63
CA VAL A 65 5.23 -21.58 -8.03
C VAL A 65 5.67 -20.47 -8.99
N GLU A 66 5.08 -20.43 -10.18
CA GLU A 66 5.48 -19.52 -11.25
C GLU A 66 7.01 -19.59 -11.51
N ASN A 67 7.70 -18.46 -11.47
CA ASN A 67 9.15 -18.35 -11.60
C ASN A 67 9.89 -18.41 -10.26
N TYR A 68 9.20 -18.72 -9.15
CA TYR A 68 9.78 -18.86 -7.83
C TYR A 68 9.94 -20.33 -7.43
N THR A 69 11.02 -20.62 -6.73
CA THR A 69 11.26 -21.93 -6.11
C THR A 69 11.68 -21.73 -4.67
N LEU A 70 10.94 -22.34 -3.74
CA LEU A 70 11.24 -22.32 -2.32
C LEU A 70 11.90 -23.64 -1.93
N ARG A 71 13.16 -23.61 -1.53
CA ARG A 71 13.86 -24.77 -0.97
C ARG A 71 13.76 -24.75 0.54
N PHE A 72 13.35 -25.88 1.14
CA PHE A 72 13.32 -26.00 2.59
C PHE A 72 14.71 -26.35 3.14
N ASP A 73 15.24 -25.52 4.04
CA ASP A 73 16.61 -25.69 4.56
C ASP A 73 16.65 -26.31 5.95
N SER A 74 15.80 -25.87 6.89
CA SER A 74 15.77 -26.40 8.26
C SER A 74 14.53 -25.98 9.05
N LEU A 75 14.15 -26.74 10.06
CA LEU A 75 13.14 -26.35 11.06
C LEU A 75 13.78 -26.23 12.43
N ARG A 76 13.42 -25.21 13.20
CA ARG A 76 13.87 -25.03 14.58
C ARG A 76 12.68 -24.69 15.46
N GLN A 77 12.66 -25.28 16.64
CA GLN A 77 11.70 -24.94 17.69
C GLN A 77 12.44 -24.41 18.91
N TYR A 78 12.01 -23.26 19.42
CA TYR A 78 12.64 -22.62 20.58
C TYR A 78 11.64 -21.74 21.35
N PRO A 79 11.83 -21.57 22.68
CA PRO A 79 10.99 -20.67 23.47
C PRO A 79 11.33 -19.20 23.19
N GLY A 80 10.31 -18.37 23.03
CA GLY A 80 10.38 -16.93 22.97
C GLY A 80 10.50 -16.30 24.36
N SER A 81 11.05 -15.07 24.42
CA SER A 81 11.28 -14.34 25.68
C SER A 81 9.99 -13.97 26.43
N ASP A 82 8.85 -14.04 25.76
CA ASP A 82 7.51 -13.72 26.24
C ASP A 82 6.67 -14.96 26.56
N GLY A 83 7.30 -16.14 26.69
CA GLY A 83 6.62 -17.39 27.05
C GLY A 83 5.87 -18.04 25.89
N ARG A 84 6.19 -17.67 24.65
CA ARG A 84 5.68 -18.33 23.43
C ARG A 84 6.58 -19.49 23.02
N ASP A 85 6.01 -20.52 22.43
CA ASP A 85 6.78 -21.54 21.72
C ASP A 85 6.82 -21.19 20.24
N ILE A 86 8.02 -21.00 19.69
CA ILE A 86 8.22 -20.56 18.30
C ILE A 86 8.71 -21.73 17.49
N VAL A 87 8.01 -22.05 16.40
CA VAL A 87 8.46 -22.96 15.35
C VAL A 87 8.80 -22.14 14.11
N GLU A 88 10.08 -22.06 13.78
CA GLU A 88 10.61 -21.28 12.65
C GLU A 88 11.21 -22.21 11.61
N ALA A 89 10.76 -22.08 10.36
CA ALA A 89 11.42 -22.70 9.23
C ALA A 89 12.42 -21.73 8.59
N SER A 90 13.53 -22.25 8.09
CA SER A 90 14.42 -21.54 7.18
C SER A 90 14.20 -22.10 5.78
N ALA A 91 13.90 -21.23 4.83
CA ALA A 91 13.68 -21.61 3.45
C ALA A 91 14.34 -20.63 2.48
N SER A 92 15.09 -21.13 1.52
CA SER A 92 15.78 -20.33 0.51
C SER A 92 14.86 -20.09 -0.68
N LEU A 93 14.61 -18.83 -1.00
CA LEU A 93 13.82 -18.42 -2.17
C LEU A 93 14.74 -18.21 -3.37
N TYR A 94 14.40 -18.85 -4.48
CA TYR A 94 15.01 -18.68 -5.77
C TYR A 94 14.01 -18.06 -6.74
N ARG A 95 14.50 -17.27 -7.68
CA ARG A 95 13.74 -16.71 -8.79
C ARG A 95 14.50 -17.00 -10.07
N ASP A 96 13.84 -17.65 -11.03
CA ASP A 96 14.46 -17.98 -12.32
C ASP A 96 15.79 -18.78 -12.16
N GLY A 97 15.88 -19.58 -11.09
CA GLY A 97 17.07 -20.38 -10.72
C GLY A 97 18.15 -19.63 -9.91
N GLU A 98 18.04 -18.31 -9.76
CA GLU A 98 18.97 -17.51 -8.98
C GLU A 98 18.53 -17.35 -7.53
N PHE A 99 19.47 -17.43 -6.59
CA PHE A 99 19.18 -17.20 -5.18
C PHE A 99 18.79 -15.74 -4.94
N VAL A 100 17.64 -15.53 -4.29
CA VAL A 100 17.15 -14.20 -3.95
C VAL A 100 17.45 -13.89 -2.48
N MET A 101 16.92 -14.70 -1.57
CA MET A 101 17.08 -14.52 -0.12
C MET A 101 16.64 -15.75 0.66
N THR A 102 16.98 -15.80 1.94
CA THR A 102 16.42 -16.77 2.89
C THR A 102 15.24 -16.17 3.63
N LEU A 103 14.09 -16.84 3.55
CA LEU A 103 12.85 -16.53 4.24
C LEU A 103 12.73 -17.36 5.51
N LYS A 104 12.15 -16.74 6.56
CA LYS A 104 11.96 -17.36 7.87
C LYS A 104 10.49 -17.34 8.32
N PRO A 105 9.60 -18.07 7.63
CA PRO A 105 8.22 -18.17 8.07
C PRO A 105 8.17 -18.94 9.40
N ARG A 106 7.30 -18.50 10.31
CA ARG A 106 7.21 -19.11 11.64
C ARG A 106 5.79 -19.19 12.17
N ARG A 107 5.61 -20.03 13.18
CA ARG A 107 4.37 -20.17 13.94
C ARG A 107 4.68 -19.97 15.41
N ASP A 108 4.05 -18.95 15.99
CA ASP A 108 4.20 -18.54 17.38
C ASP A 108 3.01 -19.14 18.16
N PHE A 109 3.26 -20.01 19.13
CA PHE A 109 2.24 -20.57 20.01
C PHE A 109 2.26 -19.86 21.35
N PHE A 110 1.18 -19.14 21.64
CA PHE A 110 1.01 -18.42 22.90
C PHE A 110 0.46 -19.37 23.95
N VAL A 111 1.34 -19.89 24.81
CA VAL A 111 1.04 -20.98 25.76
C VAL A 111 -0.10 -20.61 26.72
N THR A 112 -0.09 -19.40 27.28
CA THR A 112 -1.11 -18.95 28.24
C THR A 112 -2.50 -18.80 27.58
N GLN A 113 -2.54 -18.30 26.34
CA GLN A 113 -3.78 -18.07 25.60
C GLN A 113 -4.24 -19.31 24.83
N GLN A 114 -3.38 -20.35 24.73
CA GLN A 114 -3.58 -21.53 23.88
C GLN A 114 -3.87 -21.18 22.42
N GLN A 115 -3.21 -20.13 21.90
CA GLN A 115 -3.48 -19.59 20.57
C GLN A 115 -2.24 -19.68 19.66
N PRO A 116 -2.34 -20.35 18.51
CA PRO A 116 -1.29 -20.28 17.48
C PRO A 116 -1.48 -19.05 16.60
N VAL A 117 -0.36 -18.38 16.27
CA VAL A 117 -0.29 -17.28 15.30
C VAL A 117 0.73 -17.64 14.24
N THR A 118 0.35 -17.54 12.96
CA THR A 118 1.28 -17.74 11.85
C THR A 118 1.86 -16.40 11.44
N VAL A 119 3.18 -16.29 11.43
CA VAL A 119 3.91 -15.11 10.97
C VAL A 119 4.52 -15.46 9.60
N PRO A 120 3.97 -14.91 8.50
CA PRO A 120 4.48 -15.19 7.17
C PRO A 120 5.86 -14.54 6.98
N ALA A 121 6.67 -15.14 6.11
CA ALA A 121 7.81 -14.46 5.53
C ALA A 121 7.39 -13.84 4.19
N VAL A 122 7.86 -12.62 3.92
CA VAL A 122 7.43 -11.84 2.76
C VAL A 122 8.65 -11.36 1.98
N TYR A 123 8.58 -11.50 0.66
CA TYR A 123 9.50 -10.89 -0.29
C TYR A 123 8.71 -10.03 -1.28
N SER A 124 8.86 -8.70 -1.18
CA SER A 124 8.13 -7.74 -2.01
C SER A 124 9.01 -7.19 -3.12
N THR A 125 8.46 -7.11 -4.34
CA THR A 125 9.07 -6.49 -5.51
C THR A 125 8.09 -5.52 -6.16
N PRO A 126 8.54 -4.56 -6.99
CA PRO A 126 7.60 -3.66 -7.69
C PRO A 126 6.54 -4.38 -8.54
N GLY A 127 6.79 -5.63 -8.96
CA GLY A 127 5.86 -6.42 -9.77
C GLY A 127 4.97 -7.37 -8.98
N ALA A 128 5.47 -7.96 -7.91
CA ALA A 128 4.75 -8.97 -7.12
C ALA A 128 5.31 -9.12 -5.71
N ASP A 129 4.44 -9.58 -4.80
CA ASP A 129 4.79 -9.93 -3.43
C ASP A 129 4.66 -11.44 -3.23
N VAL A 130 5.71 -12.07 -2.70
CA VAL A 130 5.76 -13.50 -2.40
C VAL A 130 5.57 -13.69 -0.90
N TYR A 131 4.49 -14.35 -0.50
CA TYR A 131 4.21 -14.71 0.88
C TYR A 131 4.45 -16.20 1.08
N VAL A 132 5.23 -16.55 2.08
CA VAL A 132 5.48 -17.94 2.48
C VAL A 132 4.95 -18.14 3.88
N LEU A 133 4.08 -19.14 4.02
CA LEU A 133 3.48 -19.55 5.27
C LEU A 133 3.96 -20.95 5.64
N LEU A 134 4.34 -21.13 6.90
CA LEU A 134 4.52 -22.44 7.51
C LEU A 134 3.16 -22.93 8.04
N VAL A 135 2.57 -23.92 7.38
CA VAL A 135 1.21 -24.39 7.67
C VAL A 135 1.21 -25.61 8.58
N GLY A 136 2.22 -26.47 8.46
CA GLY A 136 2.38 -27.68 9.27
C GLY A 136 3.78 -28.24 9.18
N TRP A 137 4.09 -29.17 10.08
CA TRP A 137 5.35 -29.91 10.13
C TRP A 137 5.10 -31.27 10.78
N GLU A 138 5.91 -32.26 10.41
CA GLU A 138 5.95 -33.53 11.13
C GLU A 138 6.90 -33.43 12.33
N ASP A 139 6.53 -34.08 13.44
CA ASP A 139 7.39 -34.15 14.61
C ASP A 139 8.69 -34.91 14.31
N ILE A 140 9.74 -34.49 15.01
CA ILE A 140 11.15 -34.80 14.83
C ILE A 140 11.40 -36.25 14.37
N GLY A 141 11.86 -36.41 13.12
CA GLY A 141 12.33 -37.70 12.57
C GLY A 141 12.06 -37.87 11.08
N ARG A 142 10.98 -37.25 10.57
CA ARG A 142 10.73 -37.07 9.14
C ARG A 142 10.66 -35.57 8.90
N SER A 143 11.79 -34.99 8.49
CA SER A 143 12.00 -33.54 8.42
C SER A 143 11.23 -32.91 7.25
N ALA A 144 9.92 -33.07 7.24
CA ALA A 144 9.01 -32.55 6.24
C ALA A 144 8.19 -31.41 6.83
N SER A 145 7.99 -30.36 6.06
CA SER A 145 7.19 -29.20 6.46
C SER A 145 6.28 -28.80 5.32
N THR A 146 5.04 -28.46 5.67
CA THR A 146 4.02 -27.99 4.73
C THR A 146 4.12 -26.49 4.62
N PHE A 147 4.46 -26.02 3.43
CA PHE A 147 4.47 -24.61 3.09
C PHE A 147 3.27 -24.28 2.22
N LYS A 148 2.72 -23.08 2.41
CA LYS A 148 1.81 -22.44 1.45
C LYS A 148 2.45 -21.16 0.96
N ILE A 149 2.55 -21.03 -0.35
CA ILE A 149 3.19 -19.90 -1.02
C ILE A 149 2.14 -19.17 -1.84
N TYR A 150 2.12 -17.85 -1.72
CA TYR A 150 1.31 -16.95 -2.55
C TYR A 150 2.22 -16.02 -3.33
N VAL A 151 1.95 -15.85 -4.61
CA VAL A 151 2.56 -14.84 -5.48
C VAL A 151 1.44 -13.88 -5.86
N ASN A 152 1.47 -12.69 -5.27
CA ASN A 152 0.43 -11.68 -5.39
C ASN A 152 0.95 -10.53 -6.27
N PRO A 153 0.64 -10.53 -7.58
CA PRO A 153 1.09 -9.48 -8.47
C PRO A 153 0.29 -8.20 -8.24
N LEU A 154 0.92 -7.06 -8.53
CA LEU A 154 0.27 -5.75 -8.57
C LEU A 154 -0.31 -5.21 -7.24
N ILE A 155 -0.15 -5.91 -6.11
CA ILE A 155 -0.60 -5.41 -4.80
C ILE A 155 0.01 -4.04 -4.45
N ASN A 156 1.24 -3.77 -4.91
CA ASN A 156 1.91 -2.48 -4.75
C ASN A 156 1.18 -1.32 -5.45
N TRP A 157 0.38 -1.58 -6.49
CA TRP A 157 -0.46 -0.57 -7.13
C TRP A 157 -1.64 -0.13 -6.26
N VAL A 158 -2.12 -1.01 -5.38
CA VAL A 158 -3.13 -0.65 -4.39
C VAL A 158 -2.55 0.37 -3.41
N TRP A 159 -1.34 0.12 -2.89
CA TRP A 159 -0.65 1.05 -2.01
C TRP A 159 -0.31 2.37 -2.70
N ALA A 160 0.23 2.32 -3.92
CA ALA A 160 0.52 3.52 -4.71
C ALA A 160 -0.75 4.33 -5.01
N GLY A 161 -1.86 3.67 -5.32
CA GLY A 161 -3.16 4.28 -5.54
C GLY A 161 -3.72 4.90 -4.26
N GLY A 162 -3.56 4.25 -3.11
CA GLY A 162 -3.95 4.75 -1.78
C GLY A 162 -3.18 6.02 -1.40
N ILE A 163 -1.85 6.02 -1.56
CA ILE A 163 -1.02 7.22 -1.34
C ILE A 163 -1.45 8.35 -2.28
N THR A 164 -1.67 8.05 -3.56
CA THR A 164 -2.14 9.02 -4.55
C THR A 164 -3.50 9.60 -4.16
N PHE A 165 -4.44 8.76 -3.73
CA PHE A 165 -5.75 9.18 -3.25
C PHE A 165 -5.66 10.13 -2.04
N ILE A 166 -4.80 9.81 -1.06
CA ILE A 166 -4.58 10.65 0.12
C ILE A 166 -4.04 12.03 -0.30
N ILE A 167 -3.02 12.05 -1.17
CA ILE A 167 -2.44 13.30 -1.68
C ILE A 167 -3.51 14.12 -2.42
N GLY A 168 -4.31 13.49 -3.29
CA GLY A 168 -5.40 14.16 -4.00
C GLY A 168 -6.44 14.75 -3.06
N THR A 169 -6.78 14.02 -1.99
CA THR A 169 -7.70 14.48 -0.94
C THR A 169 -7.15 15.68 -0.19
N LEU A 170 -5.88 15.65 0.22
CA LEU A 170 -5.23 16.78 0.87
C LEU A 170 -5.24 18.02 -0.03
N ILE A 171 -4.90 17.87 -1.31
CA ILE A 171 -4.91 18.97 -2.30
C ILE A 171 -6.32 19.53 -2.49
N ALA A 172 -7.33 18.67 -2.60
CA ALA A 172 -8.72 19.09 -2.76
C ALA A 172 -9.26 19.82 -1.51
N ALA A 173 -8.81 19.41 -0.32
CA ALA A 173 -9.33 19.89 0.96
C ALA A 173 -8.60 21.13 1.53
N TRP A 174 -7.34 21.40 1.15
CA TRP A 174 -6.43 22.38 1.79
C TRP A 174 -6.94 23.84 1.90
N SER A 175 -8.09 24.15 1.31
CA SER A 175 -8.32 25.50 0.83
C SER A 175 -9.80 25.90 0.71
N SER A 176 -10.71 25.00 1.09
CA SER A 176 -12.08 25.39 1.47
C SER A 176 -12.12 26.20 2.78
N LEU A 177 -10.98 26.46 3.41
CA LEU A 177 -10.85 27.30 4.61
C LEU A 177 -10.69 28.79 4.26
N ASP A 178 -10.04 29.13 3.14
CA ASP A 178 -9.88 30.53 2.71
C ASP A 178 -11.14 31.07 2.03
N ASP A 179 -11.87 30.24 1.29
CA ASP A 179 -13.09 30.68 0.57
C ASP A 179 -14.23 31.06 1.54
N LYS A 180 -14.24 30.52 2.77
CA LYS A 180 -15.23 30.88 3.80
C LYS A 180 -15.05 32.29 4.36
N ARG A 181 -13.85 32.89 4.25
CA ARG A 181 -13.59 34.27 4.68
C ARG A 181 -13.99 35.33 3.64
N ALA A 182 -14.04 34.94 2.35
CA ALA A 182 -14.45 35.85 1.28
C ALA A 182 -15.98 35.97 1.16
N ALA A 183 -16.71 34.90 1.48
CA ALA A 183 -18.18 34.90 1.42
C ALA A 183 -18.85 35.79 2.49
N SER A 184 -18.15 36.12 3.58
CA SER A 184 -18.69 36.99 4.64
C SER A 184 -18.57 38.49 4.37
N TYR A 185 -17.91 38.93 3.27
CA TYR A 185 -17.70 40.36 2.98
C TYR A 185 -18.76 40.98 2.04
N VAL A 186 -19.66 40.18 1.46
CA VAL A 186 -20.61 40.63 0.41
C VAL A 186 -22.03 40.86 0.95
N ILE A 187 -22.16 41.30 2.21
CA ILE A 187 -23.39 41.97 2.65
C ILE A 187 -23.04 43.43 2.94
N ARG A 188 -22.99 44.24 1.87
CA ARG A 188 -23.13 45.70 2.01
C ARG A 188 -24.63 46.00 2.14
N PRO A 189 -25.11 46.53 3.29
CA PRO A 189 -26.47 47.04 3.33
C PRO A 189 -26.56 48.25 2.40
N VAL A 190 -27.51 48.21 1.47
CA VAL A 190 -27.88 49.39 0.68
C VAL A 190 -28.55 50.35 1.66
N VAL A 191 -27.83 51.37 2.11
CA VAL A 191 -28.41 52.45 2.92
C VAL A 191 -29.30 53.27 1.99
N GLY A 192 -30.61 53.10 2.13
CA GLY A 192 -31.62 53.90 1.46
C GLY A 192 -31.48 55.36 1.87
N ARG A 193 -31.25 56.21 0.87
CA ARG A 193 -31.20 57.67 1.02
C ARG A 193 -32.64 58.16 1.23
N ALA A 194 -33.03 58.42 2.48
CA ALA A 194 -34.29 59.09 2.78
C ALA A 194 -34.23 60.52 2.22
N ALA A 195 -34.97 60.77 1.14
CA ALA A 195 -35.16 62.10 0.60
C ALA A 195 -35.98 62.93 1.58
N SER A 196 -35.41 64.03 2.05
CA SER A 196 -36.10 65.10 2.75
C SER A 196 -37.15 65.70 1.82
N LEU A 197 -38.42 65.63 2.22
CA LEU A 197 -39.46 66.48 1.66
C LEU A 197 -39.69 67.64 2.62
N SER A 198 -39.19 68.80 2.18
CA SER A 198 -39.50 70.14 2.68
C SER A 198 -40.90 70.57 2.21
N GLU A 199 -41.63 71.22 3.12
CA GLU A 199 -42.63 72.31 2.94
C GLU A 199 -43.46 72.33 1.64
N VAL A 200 -44.79 72.26 1.77
CA VAL A 200 -45.76 73.40 1.75
C VAL A 200 -47.06 72.95 2.42
#